data_AF-A0A1Q7QXM7-F1
#
_entry.id   AF-A0A1Q7QXM7-F1
#
_cell.length_a   1.000
_cell.length_b   1.000
_cell.length_c   1.000
_cell.angle_alpha   90.00
_cell.angle_beta   90.00
_cell.angle_gamma   90.00
#
_symmetry.space_group_name_H-M   'P 1'
#
loop_
_entity.id
_entity.type
_entity.pdbx_description
1 polymer ?
#
loop_
_entity_poly.entity_id
_entity_poly.type
_entity_poly.pdbx_seq_one_letter_code
_entity_poly.pdbx_strand_id
1 'polypeptide(L)'
;MFLGALGLWLKKQGFKDGTIIPMLSHLRILGNKTNLENPELVKETIALHAWSDGFKRNLSYAYQHYAKWRGLRFERLNYKPIDKLPFIPIEAEIDSLIHSCGPKTSTMLQLLKETAHRTFEGAYLSILGIIHNS
;
A
#
# COMPACT_ATOMS: atom_id res chain seq x y z
N MET A 1 6.73 7.00 25.10
CA MET A 1 5.69 6.22 25.81
C MET A 1 4.31 6.24 25.12
N PHE A 2 4.01 7.21 24.25
CA PHE A 2 2.65 7.39 23.68
C PHE A 2 2.26 6.41 22.54
N LEU A 3 3.22 5.73 21.91
CA LEU A 3 2.98 4.82 20.78
C LEU A 3 2.17 3.58 21.18
N GLY A 4 2.43 3.00 22.37
CA GLY A 4 1.68 1.85 22.87
C GLY A 4 0.20 2.18 23.15
N ALA A 5 -0.06 3.35 23.72
CA ALA A 5 -1.42 3.82 23.99
C ALA A 5 -2.20 4.10 22.69
N LEU A 6 -1.55 4.70 21.69
CA LEU A 6 -2.14 4.88 20.36
C LEU A 6 -2.43 3.55 19.67
N GLY A 7 -1.50 2.58 19.75
CA GLY A 7 -1.71 1.24 19.18
C GLY A 7 -2.93 0.54 19.76
N LEU A 8 -3.13 0.62 21.09
CA LEU A 8 -4.31 0.07 21.74
C LEU A 8 -5.59 0.80 21.31
N TRP A 9 -5.54 2.13 21.18
CA TRP A 9 -6.68 2.92 20.69
C TRP A 9 -7.04 2.55 19.25
N LEU A 10 -6.07 2.38 18.36
CA LEU A 10 -6.31 1.94 16.97
C LEU A 10 -6.92 0.54 16.91
N LYS A 11 -6.47 -0.37 17.78
CA LYS A 11 -7.08 -1.70 17.89
C LYS A 11 -8.56 -1.62 18.30
N LYS A 12 -8.91 -0.70 19.21
CA LYS A 12 -10.33 -0.43 19.56
C LYS A 12 -11.14 0.16 18.41
N GLN A 13 -10.51 0.85 17.46
CA GLN A 13 -11.14 1.36 16.24
C GLN A 13 -11.29 0.27 15.13
N GLY A 14 -10.82 -0.95 15.37
CA GLY A 14 -10.95 -2.07 14.42
C GLY A 14 -9.83 -2.17 13.38
N PHE A 15 -8.71 -1.47 13.55
CA PHE A 15 -7.57 -1.61 12.64
C PHE A 15 -6.85 -2.95 12.83
N LYS A 16 -6.37 -3.53 11.73
CA LYS A 16 -5.56 -4.76 11.72
C LYS A 16 -4.14 -4.47 12.21
N ASP A 17 -3.52 -5.45 12.87
CA ASP A 17 -2.14 -5.31 13.37
C ASP A 17 -1.13 -5.01 12.25
N GLY A 18 -1.35 -5.57 11.05
CA GLY A 18 -0.55 -5.27 9.85
C GLY A 18 -0.62 -3.81 9.39
N THR A 19 -1.63 -3.04 9.80
CA THR A 19 -1.74 -1.59 9.57
C THR A 19 -1.19 -0.81 10.76
N ILE A 20 -1.39 -1.28 11.99
CA ILE A 20 -0.97 -0.59 13.22
C ILE A 20 0.55 -0.51 13.30
N ILE A 21 1.25 -1.62 13.08
CA ILE A 21 2.73 -1.68 13.18
C ILE A 21 3.41 -0.66 12.26
N PRO A 22 3.16 -0.61 10.94
CA PRO A 22 3.80 0.37 10.08
C PRO A 22 3.39 1.81 10.43
N MET A 23 2.16 2.03 10.90
CA MET A 23 1.72 3.35 11.33
C MET A 23 2.50 3.86 12.55
N LEU A 24 2.75 3.00 13.54
CA LEU A 24 3.59 3.33 14.70
C LEU A 24 5.04 3.59 14.30
N SER A 25 5.57 2.83 13.34
CA SER A 25 6.92 3.06 12.79
C SER A 25 7.03 4.43 12.12
N HIS A 26 6.04 4.83 11.30
CA HIS A 26 5.99 6.16 10.69
C HIS A 26 5.95 7.28 11.72
N LEU A 27 5.15 7.12 12.78
CA LEU A 27 5.07 8.08 13.88
C LEU A 27 6.38 8.17 14.68
N ARG A 28 7.10 7.06 14.83
CA ARG A 28 8.44 7.06 15.45
C ARG A 28 9.44 7.85 14.63
N ILE A 29 9.43 7.69 13.30
CA ILE A 29 10.30 8.45 12.39
C ILE A 29 10.00 9.95 12.50
N LEU A 30 8.72 10.33 12.51
CA LEU A 30 8.29 11.71 12.71
C LEU A 30 8.74 12.24 14.08
N GLY A 31 8.49 11.51 15.17
CA GLY A 31 8.85 11.92 16.52
C GLY A 31 10.36 12.05 16.76
N ASN A 32 11.19 11.38 15.96
CA ASN A 32 12.65 11.56 16.00
C ASN A 32 13.11 12.83 15.27
N LYS A 33 12.29 13.38 14.36
CA LYS A 33 12.65 14.55 13.54
C LYS A 33 11.99 15.84 14.01
N THR A 34 10.79 15.75 14.57
CA THR A 34 9.97 16.90 14.92
C THR A 34 9.07 16.61 16.12
N ASN A 35 8.56 17.68 16.74
CA ASN A 35 7.59 17.56 17.81
C ASN A 35 6.19 17.28 17.24
N LEU A 36 5.61 16.14 17.62
CA LEU A 36 4.29 15.69 17.16
C LEU A 36 3.13 16.57 17.66
N GLU A 37 3.34 17.39 18.69
CA GLU A 37 2.30 18.25 19.26
C GLU A 37 2.02 19.50 18.42
N ASN A 38 2.93 19.85 17.50
CA ASN A 38 2.78 21.01 16.62
C ASN A 38 2.48 20.58 15.18
N PRO A 39 1.22 20.69 14.72
CA PRO A 39 0.81 20.30 13.37
C PRO A 39 1.59 21.01 12.26
N GLU A 40 1.91 22.29 12.43
CA GLU A 40 2.64 23.10 11.44
C GLU A 40 4.07 22.60 11.23
N LEU A 41 4.80 22.31 12.32
CA LEU A 41 6.16 21.76 12.24
C LEU A 41 6.17 20.38 11.56
N VAL A 42 5.11 19.59 11.77
CA VAL A 42 4.97 18.28 11.12
C VAL A 42 4.76 18.45 9.61
N LYS A 43 3.91 19.38 9.18
CA LYS A 43 3.71 19.69 7.75
C LYS A 43 5.03 20.14 7.10
N GLU A 44 5.74 21.05 7.77
CA GLU A 44 7.02 21.58 7.29
C GLU A 44 8.07 20.46 7.17
N THR A 45 8.18 19.59 8.18
CA THR A 45 9.13 18.46 8.14
C THR A 45 8.82 17.49 6.99
N ILE A 46 7.53 17.18 6.75
CA ILE A 46 7.12 16.31 5.65
C ILE A 46 7.38 16.97 4.29
N ALA A 47 7.21 18.29 4.19
CA ALA A 47 7.47 19.04 2.97
C ALA A 47 8.98 19.15 2.65
N LEU A 48 9.81 19.47 3.65
CA LEU A 48 11.25 19.66 3.51
C LEU A 48 12.01 18.35 3.23
N HIS A 49 11.56 17.22 3.78
CA HIS A 49 12.27 15.95 3.56
C HIS A 49 12.04 15.37 2.15
N ALA A 50 13.13 14.86 1.55
CA ALA A 50 13.15 14.19 0.25
C ALA A 50 12.60 12.74 0.32
N TRP A 51 11.36 12.58 0.78
CA TRP A 51 10.65 11.30 0.78
C TRP A 51 9.80 11.13 -0.50
N SER A 52 9.54 9.88 -0.89
CA SER A 52 8.60 9.59 -1.98
C SER A 52 7.19 10.04 -1.61
N ASP A 53 6.38 10.42 -2.61
CA ASP A 53 5.02 10.90 -2.37
C ASP A 53 4.13 9.86 -1.67
N GLY A 54 4.35 8.58 -1.99
CA GLY A 54 3.69 7.47 -1.30
C GLY A 54 4.07 7.40 0.20
N PHE A 55 5.33 7.65 0.54
CA PHE A 55 5.78 7.69 1.93
C PHE A 55 5.26 8.93 2.67
N LYS A 56 5.30 10.11 2.03
CA LYS A 56 4.71 11.36 2.57
C LYS A 56 3.21 11.20 2.84
N ARG A 57 2.48 10.53 1.96
CA ARG A 57 1.06 10.18 2.15
C ARG A 57 0.86 9.29 3.38
N ASN A 58 1.67 8.24 3.53
CA ASN A 58 1.57 7.33 4.67
C ASN A 58 1.92 8.02 6.00
N LEU A 59 2.91 8.91 6.00
CA LEU A 59 3.26 9.73 7.16
C LEU A 59 2.11 10.68 7.53
N SER A 60 1.53 11.39 6.56
CA SER A 60 0.38 12.26 6.78
C SER A 60 -0.82 11.48 7.32
N TYR A 61 -1.06 10.27 6.80
CA TYR A 61 -2.11 9.37 7.28
C TYR A 61 -1.89 8.93 8.74
N ALA A 62 -0.66 8.51 9.07
CA ALA A 62 -0.31 8.12 10.43
C ALA A 62 -0.46 9.28 11.41
N TYR A 63 -0.03 10.49 11.01
CA TYR A 63 -0.17 11.69 11.84
C TYR A 63 -1.63 12.11 12.03
N GLN A 64 -2.48 11.98 11.00
CA GLN A 64 -3.91 12.28 11.13
C GLN A 64 -4.60 11.46 12.23
N HIS A 65 -4.28 10.16 12.34
CA HIS A 65 -4.83 9.32 13.40
C HIS A 65 -4.29 9.69 14.78
N TYR A 66 -3.01 10.05 14.87
CA TYR A 66 -2.42 10.57 16.10
C TYR A 66 -3.07 11.88 16.53
N ALA A 67 -3.28 12.82 15.59
CA ALA A 67 -3.96 14.08 15.84
C ALA A 67 -5.40 13.85 16.32
N LYS A 68 -6.13 12.92 15.69
CA LYS A 68 -7.48 12.54 16.12
C LYS A 68 -7.49 11.95 17.55
N TRP A 69 -6.51 11.12 17.89
CA TRP A 69 -6.38 10.56 19.24
C TRP A 69 -6.06 11.63 20.29
N ARG A 70 -5.25 12.64 19.94
CA ARG A 70 -4.90 13.78 20.82
C ARG A 70 -5.93 14.92 20.82
N GLY A 71 -6.92 14.89 19.94
CA GLY A 71 -7.89 15.98 19.76
C GLY A 71 -7.32 17.20 19.03
N LEU A 72 -6.21 17.06 18.31
CA LEU A 72 -5.59 18.13 17.52
C LEU A 72 -6.29 18.28 16.17
N ARG A 73 -6.53 19.52 15.73
CA ARG A 73 -7.02 19.81 14.39
C ARG A 73 -5.87 19.71 13.39
N PHE A 74 -5.84 18.63 12.61
CA PHE A 74 -4.91 18.44 11.50
C PHE A 74 -5.67 18.09 10.23
N GLU A 75 -5.46 18.91 9.19
CA GLU A 75 -5.96 18.66 7.85
C GLU A 75 -4.89 17.93 7.03
N ARG A 76 -5.31 16.84 6.36
CA ARG A 76 -4.40 15.97 5.62
C ARG A 76 -3.81 16.72 4.42
N LEU A 77 -2.51 16.62 4.24
CA LEU A 77 -1.84 17.07 3.02
C LEU A 77 -2.10 16.06 1.89
N ASN A 78 -2.66 16.54 0.77
CA ASN A 78 -2.96 15.70 -0.39
C ASN A 78 -1.70 15.42 -1.21
N TYR A 79 -0.97 14.36 -0.84
CA TYR A 79 0.08 13.79 -1.68
C TYR A 79 -0.51 12.74 -2.63
N LYS A 80 -0.49 13.02 -3.93
CA LYS A 80 -0.87 12.04 -4.96
C LYS A 80 0.31 11.09 -5.19
N PRO A 81 0.15 9.77 -5.07
CA PRO A 81 1.16 8.84 -5.55
C PRO A 81 1.42 9.11 -7.02
N ILE A 82 2.69 9.16 -7.42
CA ILE A 82 3.06 9.10 -8.83
C ILE A 82 2.82 7.65 -9.26
N ASP A 83 1.75 7.42 -10.02
CA ASP A 83 1.51 6.13 -10.64
C ASP A 83 2.61 5.90 -11.69
N LYS A 84 3.54 4.99 -11.38
CA LYS A 84 4.48 4.51 -12.39
C LYS A 84 3.68 3.69 -13.38
N LEU A 85 3.73 4.06 -14.66
CA LEU A 85 3.21 3.19 -15.71
C LEU A 85 3.92 1.84 -15.58
N PRO A 86 3.18 0.72 -15.52
CA PRO A 86 3.81 -0.60 -15.61
C PRO A 86 4.55 -0.69 -16.95
N PHE A 87 5.70 -1.36 -16.92
CA PHE A 87 6.42 -1.68 -18.15
C PHE A 87 5.50 -2.52 -19.05
N ILE A 88 5.38 -2.12 -20.33
CA ILE A 88 4.66 -2.88 -21.35
C ILE A 88 5.72 -3.75 -22.05
N PRO A 89 5.78 -5.06 -21.73
CA PRO A 89 6.74 -5.97 -22.37
C PRO A 89 6.41 -6.16 -23.84
N ILE A 90 7.45 -6.43 -24.63
CA ILE A 90 7.34 -6.77 -26.05
C ILE A 90 6.83 -8.21 -26.17
N GLU A 91 6.10 -8.56 -27.24
CA GLU A 91 5.53 -9.91 -27.42
C GLU A 91 6.55 -11.03 -27.26
N ALA A 92 7.78 -10.84 -27.78
CA ALA A 92 8.87 -11.81 -27.64
C ALA A 92 9.31 -12.05 -26.18
N GLU A 93 9.21 -11.03 -25.33
CA GLU A 93 9.50 -11.14 -23.89
C GLU A 93 8.39 -11.91 -23.18
N ILE A 94 7.12 -11.68 -23.56
CA ILE A 94 5.97 -12.40 -23.03
C ILE A 94 6.08 -13.89 -23.36
N ASP A 95 6.40 -14.22 -24.61
CA ASP A 95 6.57 -15.62 -25.03
C ASP A 95 7.74 -16.29 -24.30
N SER A 96 8.86 -15.59 -24.14
CA SER A 96 10.00 -16.11 -23.37
C SER A 96 9.63 -16.36 -21.90
N LEU A 97 8.81 -15.49 -21.29
CA LEU A 97 8.29 -15.67 -19.93
C LEU A 97 7.35 -16.88 -19.83
N ILE A 98 6.44 -17.06 -20.79
CA ILE A 98 5.50 -18.19 -20.87
C ILE A 98 6.26 -19.53 -20.96
N HIS A 99 7.34 -19.58 -21.75
CA HIS A 99 8.16 -20.78 -21.90
C HIS A 99 9.08 -21.05 -20.70
N SER A 100 9.49 -20.01 -19.97
CA SER A 100 10.32 -20.16 -18.75
C SER A 100 9.52 -20.59 -17.51
N CYS A 101 8.20 -20.44 -17.54
CA CYS A 101 7.32 -20.71 -16.41
C CYS A 101 6.78 -22.16 -16.42
N GLY A 102 6.49 -22.70 -15.23
CA GLY A 102 5.87 -24.03 -15.10
C GLY A 102 4.47 -24.11 -15.74
N PRO A 103 3.94 -25.32 -16.01
CA PRO A 103 2.78 -25.53 -16.89
C PRO A 103 1.54 -24.75 -16.46
N LYS A 104 1.25 -24.69 -15.16
CA LYS A 104 0.09 -23.95 -14.62
C LYS A 104 0.18 -22.44 -14.88
N THR A 105 1.36 -21.86 -14.71
CA THR A 105 1.59 -20.42 -14.89
C THR A 105 1.69 -20.07 -16.38
N SER A 106 2.27 -20.96 -17.18
CA SER A 106 2.38 -20.83 -18.64
C SER A 106 0.99 -20.74 -19.31
N THR A 107 0.07 -21.66 -18.98
CA THR A 107 -1.31 -21.62 -19.49
C THR A 107 -2.08 -20.37 -19.06
N MET A 108 -1.90 -19.93 -17.81
CA MET A 108 -2.52 -18.68 -17.33
C MET A 108 -1.99 -17.46 -18.08
N LEU A 109 -0.68 -17.36 -18.30
CA LEU A 109 -0.07 -16.25 -19.05
C LEU A 109 -0.49 -16.26 -20.54
N GLN A 110 -0.61 -17.44 -21.16
CA GLN A 110 -1.12 -17.58 -22.52
C GLN A 110 -2.57 -17.06 -22.65
N LEU A 111 -3.45 -17.45 -21.72
CA LEU A 111 -4.84 -16.97 -21.70
C LEU A 111 -4.92 -15.44 -21.52
N LEU A 112 -4.01 -14.87 -20.73
CA LEU A 112 -3.92 -13.43 -20.51
C LEU A 112 -3.39 -12.67 -21.73
N LYS A 113 -2.44 -13.24 -22.46
CA LYS A 113 -1.96 -12.72 -23.76
C LYS A 113 -3.11 -12.61 -24.75
N GLU A 114 -3.97 -13.63 -24.81
CA GLU A 114 -5.07 -13.71 -25.79
C GLU A 114 -6.29 -12.88 -25.40
N THR A 115 -6.58 -12.74 -24.10
CA THR A 115 -7.87 -12.17 -23.63
C THR A 115 -7.74 -10.79 -22.99
N ALA A 116 -6.53 -10.28 -22.76
CA ALA A 116 -6.25 -9.00 -22.10
C ALA A 116 -7.08 -8.75 -20.83
N HIS A 117 -7.46 -9.82 -20.12
CA HIS A 117 -8.34 -9.75 -18.97
C HIS A 117 -7.57 -9.26 -17.74
N ARG A 118 -8.12 -8.30 -16.99
CA ARG A 118 -7.51 -7.81 -15.75
C ARG A 118 -7.35 -8.98 -14.76
N THR A 119 -6.09 -9.31 -14.49
CA THR A 119 -5.65 -10.42 -13.65
C THR A 119 -6.05 -10.21 -12.19
N PHE A 120 -7.15 -10.85 -11.78
CA PHE A 120 -7.29 -11.55 -10.50
C PHE A 120 -8.60 -12.35 -10.43
N GLU A 121 -9.65 -11.89 -11.12
CA GLU A 121 -11.00 -12.46 -11.03
C GLU A 121 -11.21 -13.66 -11.99
N GLY A 122 -10.58 -13.63 -13.17
CA GLY A 122 -10.73 -14.68 -14.18
C GLY A 122 -10.07 -16.03 -13.83
N ALA A 123 -9.02 -16.02 -13.00
CA ALA A 123 -8.30 -17.23 -12.63
C ALA A 123 -9.11 -18.15 -11.70
N TYR A 124 -10.02 -17.59 -10.88
CA TYR A 124 -10.88 -18.37 -9.99
C TYR A 124 -11.99 -19.14 -10.73
N LEU A 125 -12.49 -18.58 -11.83
CA LEU A 125 -13.57 -19.19 -12.61
C LEU A 125 -13.09 -20.41 -13.41
N SER A 126 -11.85 -20.40 -13.90
CA SER A 126 -11.29 -21.52 -14.66
C SER A 126 -11.02 -22.76 -13.79
N ILE A 127 -10.59 -22.59 -12.53
CA ILE A 127 -10.36 -23.74 -11.62
C ILE A 127 -11.68 -24.38 -11.17
N LEU A 128 -12.73 -23.59 -10.94
CA LEU A 128 -14.03 -24.13 -10.54
C LEU A 128 -14.72 -24.89 -11.69
N GLY A 129 -14.57 -24.41 -12.93
CA GLY A 129 -15.08 -25.09 -14.13
C GLY A 129 -14.43 -26.44 -14.43
N ILE A 130 -13.18 -26.63 -14.00
CA ILE A 130 -12.45 -27.90 -14.19
C ILE A 130 -12.82 -28.93 -13.10
N ILE A 131 -13.21 -28.49 -11.90
CA ILE A 131 -13.54 -29.40 -10.77
C ILE A 131 -15.02 -29.86 -10.81
N HIS A 132 -15.91 -29.15 -11.50
CA HIS A 132 -17.33 -29.53 -11.61
C HIS A 132 -17.67 -30.42 -12.82
N ASN A 133 -16.69 -30.76 -13.66
CA ASN A 133 -16.87 -31.62 -14.82
C ASN A 133 -15.84 -32.77 -14.85
N SER A 134 -15.59 -33.36 -13.68
CA SER A 134 -14.83 -34.61 -13.54
C SER A 134 -15.50 -35.56 -12.57
#